data_AF-A0A9D5QBZ4-F1
#
_entry.id   AF-A0A9D5QBZ4-F1
#
_cell.length_a   1.000
_cell.length_b   1.000
_cell.length_c   1.000
_cell.angle_alpha   90.00
_cell.angle_beta   90.00
_cell.angle_gamma   90.00
#
_symmetry.space_group_name_H-M   'P 1'
#
loop_
_entity.id
_entity.type
_entity.pdbx_description
1 polymer ?
#
loop_
_entity_poly.entity_id
_entity_poly.type
_entity_poly.pdbx_seq_one_letter_code
_entity_poly.pdbx_strand_id
1 'polypeptide(L)'
;MSRKMFYPSKGYLKERLADYLEKRYSEKEFEIQTLEARDAESRGYIFQARKWYSTRLAETASKLTGLDLAVTVKIRQVADSLDIEVGGGKWLDKAAVAGFGLFVAFSILVIPAGIGAVRQHNLIEEVARDIDSFLNNPEQYGAGKEVEPG
;
A
#
# COMPACT_ATOMS: atom_id res chain seq x y z
N MET A 1 -7.85 -1.43 11.09
CA MET A 1 -8.41 -2.54 10.29
C MET A 1 -7.47 -2.76 9.12
N SER A 2 -7.10 -4.02 8.90
CA SER A 2 -6.27 -4.42 7.76
C SER A 2 -6.86 -5.65 7.09
N ARG A 3 -6.59 -5.79 5.79
CA ARG A 3 -6.95 -6.95 4.97
C ARG A 3 -5.67 -7.63 4.54
N LYS A 4 -5.54 -8.90 4.89
CA LYS A 4 -4.42 -9.74 4.49
C LYS A 4 -4.83 -10.63 3.33
N MET A 5 -3.97 -10.72 2.33
CA MET A 5 -4.20 -11.48 1.10
C MET A 5 -2.95 -12.31 0.81
N PHE A 6 -3.17 -13.49 0.23
CA PHE A 6 -2.10 -14.42 -0.10
C PHE A 6 -2.33 -14.96 -1.50
N TYR A 7 -1.34 -14.75 -2.38
CA TYR A 7 -1.42 -15.12 -3.78
C TYR A 7 -0.28 -16.06 -4.16
N PRO A 8 -0.57 -17.23 -4.75
CA PRO A 8 0.45 -18.02 -5.42
C PRO A 8 1.08 -17.17 -6.51
N SER A 9 2.39 -16.89 -6.41
CA SER A 9 3.02 -15.94 -7.31
C SER A 9 4.53 -16.04 -7.26
N LYS A 10 5.13 -15.85 -8.43
CA LYS A 10 6.57 -15.71 -8.59
C LYS A 10 7.02 -14.30 -8.26
N GLY A 11 8.30 -14.18 -7.92
CA GLY A 11 8.92 -12.98 -7.39
C GLY A 11 8.70 -11.70 -8.18
N TYR A 12 8.56 -11.76 -9.51
CA TYR A 12 8.47 -10.57 -10.37
C TYR A 12 7.17 -9.76 -10.22
N LEU A 13 6.11 -10.38 -9.69
CA LEU A 13 4.81 -9.71 -9.56
C LEU A 13 4.80 -8.66 -8.46
N LYS A 14 5.72 -8.71 -7.48
CA LYS A 14 5.78 -7.71 -6.40
C LYS A 14 6.21 -6.34 -6.92
N GLU A 15 7.23 -6.27 -7.78
CA GLU A 15 7.66 -5.02 -8.41
C GLU A 15 6.53 -4.45 -9.27
N ARG A 16 5.92 -5.31 -10.09
CA ARG A 16 4.84 -4.90 -11.00
C ARG A 16 3.60 -4.43 -10.27
N LEU A 17 3.25 -5.06 -9.15
CA LEU A 17 2.14 -4.63 -8.32
C LEU A 17 2.42 -3.27 -7.67
N ALA A 18 3.64 -3.03 -7.19
CA ALA A 18 4.03 -1.73 -6.63
C ALA A 18 3.93 -0.62 -7.70
N ASP A 19 4.48 -0.86 -8.90
CA ASP A 19 4.39 0.07 -10.04
C ASP A 19 2.94 0.37 -10.43
N TYR A 20 2.10 -0.68 -10.49
CA TYR A 20 0.68 -0.56 -10.80
C TYR A 20 -0.06 0.33 -9.80
N LEU A 21 0.16 0.12 -8.50
CA LEU A 21 -0.46 0.92 -7.45
C LEU A 21 0.03 2.38 -7.49
N GLU A 22 1.32 2.60 -7.70
CA GLU A 22 1.88 3.94 -7.84
C GLU A 22 1.25 4.71 -9.01
N LYS A 23 1.18 4.08 -10.19
CA LYS A 23 0.53 4.69 -11.36
C LYS A 23 -0.95 4.97 -11.09
N ARG A 24 -1.69 3.99 -10.60
CA ARG A 24 -3.14 4.11 -10.41
C ARG A 24 -3.56 5.16 -9.38
N TYR A 25 -2.76 5.36 -8.33
CA TYR A 25 -3.09 6.31 -7.26
C TYR A 25 -2.41 7.67 -7.43
N SER A 26 -1.34 7.78 -8.23
CA SER A 26 -0.78 9.10 -8.62
C SER A 26 -1.67 9.88 -9.59
N GLU A 27 -2.53 9.19 -10.35
CA GLU A 27 -3.58 9.80 -11.18
C GLU A 27 -4.76 10.35 -10.35
N LYS A 28 -4.77 10.08 -9.02
CA LYS A 28 -5.80 10.54 -8.08
C LYS A 28 -5.23 11.65 -7.18
N GLU A 29 -6.08 12.28 -6.36
CA GLU A 29 -5.66 13.29 -5.37
C GLU A 29 -4.95 12.65 -4.15
N PHE A 30 -3.88 11.89 -4.39
CA PHE A 30 -3.08 11.26 -3.35
C PHE A 30 -1.60 11.65 -3.47
N GLU A 31 -0.97 11.85 -2.33
CA GLU A 31 0.49 11.79 -2.21
C GLU A 31 0.91 10.33 -2.06
N ILE A 32 1.88 9.92 -2.88
CA ILE A 32 2.33 8.52 -2.97
C ILE A 32 3.77 8.39 -2.48
N GLN A 33 4.04 7.29 -1.79
CA GLN A 33 5.38 6.89 -1.39
C GLN A 33 5.52 5.38 -1.57
N THR A 34 6.42 4.97 -2.45
CA THR A 34 6.80 3.57 -2.63
C THR A 34 8.21 3.37 -2.10
N LEU A 35 8.41 2.38 -1.25
CA LEU A 35 9.70 2.06 -0.65
C LEU A 35 10.04 0.59 -0.88
N GLU A 36 11.29 0.32 -1.26
CA GLU A 36 11.83 -1.03 -1.26
C GLU A 36 12.13 -1.45 0.19
N ALA A 37 11.46 -2.48 0.66
CA ALA A 37 11.72 -3.08 1.96
C ALA A 37 12.77 -4.18 1.81
N ARG A 38 13.95 -3.96 2.39
CA ARG A 38 15.03 -4.93 2.49
C ARG A 38 15.08 -5.46 3.91
N ASP A 39 14.46 -6.62 4.16
CA ASP A 39 14.73 -7.37 5.39
C ASP A 39 15.73 -8.51 5.09
N ALA A 40 16.27 -9.15 6.13
CA ALA A 40 17.29 -10.19 6.03
C ALA A 40 16.79 -11.52 5.41
N GLU A 41 15.49 -11.74 5.36
CA GLU A 41 14.78 -12.95 4.95
C GLU A 41 13.84 -12.74 3.75
N SER A 42 13.40 -11.49 3.46
CA SER A 42 12.49 -11.17 2.36
C SER A 42 12.74 -9.79 1.72
N ARG A 43 12.69 -9.73 0.38
CA ARG A 43 12.67 -8.49 -0.42
C ARG A 43 11.24 -8.17 -0.84
N GLY A 44 10.78 -6.96 -0.53
CA GLY A 44 9.41 -6.54 -0.82
C GLY A 44 9.26 -5.04 -1.03
N TYR A 45 8.02 -4.57 -1.09
CA TYR A 45 7.66 -3.18 -1.28
C TYR A 45 6.66 -2.72 -0.24
N ILE A 46 6.76 -1.45 0.14
CA ILE A 46 5.76 -0.75 0.93
C ILE A 46 5.25 0.40 0.10
N PHE A 47 3.98 0.34 -0.26
CA PHE A 47 3.28 1.40 -0.94
C PHE A 47 2.41 2.16 0.08
N GLN A 48 2.51 3.48 0.09
CA GLN A 48 1.65 4.34 0.89
C GLN A 48 0.99 5.37 -0.02
N ALA A 49 -0.30 5.59 0.21
CA ALA A 49 -1.05 6.67 -0.41
C ALA A 49 -1.82 7.42 0.67
N ARG A 50 -1.64 8.75 0.75
CA ARG A 50 -2.46 9.63 1.61
C ARG A 50 -3.18 10.65 0.77
N LYS A 51 -4.37 11.08 1.18
CA LYS A 51 -5.08 12.15 0.47
C LYS A 51 -4.21 13.41 0.44
N TRP A 52 -4.08 14.00 -0.74
CA TRP A 52 -3.41 15.28 -0.91
C TRP A 52 -4.33 16.41 -0.43
N TYR A 53 -3.75 17.37 0.29
CA TYR A 53 -4.44 18.58 0.74
C TYR A 53 -3.71 19.79 0.16
N SER A 54 -4.45 20.66 -0.52
CA SER A 54 -3.88 21.86 -1.15
C SER A 54 -3.37 22.91 -0.15
N THR A 55 -3.78 22.82 1.12
CA THR A 55 -3.35 23.74 2.18
C THR A 55 -3.05 23.00 3.48
N ARG A 56 -2.05 23.52 4.22
CA ARG A 56 -1.69 23.01 5.55
C ARG A 56 -2.83 23.12 6.57
N LEU A 57 -3.72 24.10 6.40
CA LEU A 57 -4.91 24.24 7.23
C LEU A 57 -5.90 23.10 6.98
N ALA A 58 -6.17 22.75 5.72
CA ALA A 58 -7.03 21.62 5.37
C ALA A 58 -6.45 20.29 5.86
N GLU A 59 -5.12 20.10 5.73
CA GLU A 59 -4.41 18.94 6.27
C GLU A 59 -4.52 18.85 7.80
N THR A 60 -4.34 19.97 8.50
CA THR A 60 -4.43 20.01 9.97
C THR A 60 -5.86 19.72 10.43
N ALA A 61 -6.85 20.32 9.75
CA ALA A 61 -8.26 20.10 10.05
C ALA A 61 -8.67 18.64 9.81
N SER A 62 -8.21 18.00 8.73
CA SER A 62 -8.53 16.59 8.45
C SER A 62 -7.96 15.66 9.53
N LYS A 63 -6.73 15.93 9.99
CA LYS A 63 -6.10 15.19 11.10
C LYS A 63 -6.88 15.33 12.40
N LEU A 64 -7.27 16.55 12.77
CA LEU A 64 -8.02 16.83 14.01
C LEU A 64 -9.44 16.23 13.99
N THR A 65 -10.09 16.24 12.83
CA THR A 65 -11.46 15.72 12.67
C THR A 65 -11.50 14.21 12.36
N GLY A 66 -10.33 13.57 12.24
CA GLY A 66 -10.24 12.17 11.87
C GLY A 66 -10.66 11.88 10.42
N LEU A 67 -10.63 12.88 9.55
CA LEU A 67 -10.99 12.76 8.14
C LEU A 67 -9.78 12.57 7.23
N ASP A 68 -8.57 12.56 7.79
CA ASP A 68 -7.34 12.18 7.10
C ASP A 68 -7.45 10.74 6.58
N LEU A 69 -7.16 10.56 5.29
CA LEU A 69 -7.26 9.26 4.62
C LEU A 69 -5.89 8.83 4.17
N ALA A 70 -5.47 7.66 4.63
CA ALA A 70 -4.18 7.10 4.23
C ALA A 70 -4.20 5.58 4.28
N VAL A 71 -3.62 4.95 3.27
CA VAL A 71 -3.52 3.50 3.13
C VAL A 71 -2.06 3.10 3.02
N THR A 72 -1.71 1.99 3.62
CA THR A 72 -0.42 1.33 3.48
C THR A 72 -0.64 -0.08 2.96
N VAL A 73 0.13 -0.47 1.94
CA VAL A 73 0.19 -1.82 1.38
C VAL A 73 1.60 -2.35 1.59
N LYS A 74 1.73 -3.45 2.31
CA LYS A 74 2.96 -4.23 2.37
C LYS A 74 2.86 -5.35 1.36
N ILE A 75 3.87 -5.49 0.52
CA ILE A 75 3.97 -6.54 -0.50
C ILE A 75 5.26 -7.31 -0.19
N ARG A 76 5.14 -8.58 0.21
CA ARG A 76 6.31 -9.40 0.57
C ARG A 76 6.27 -10.71 -0.21
N GLN A 77 7.40 -11.08 -0.80
CA GLN A 77 7.57 -12.44 -1.30
C GLN A 77 7.88 -13.37 -0.13
N VAL A 78 7.06 -14.41 0.04
CA VAL A 78 7.27 -15.48 1.01
C VAL A 78 7.24 -16.79 0.23
N ALA A 79 8.40 -17.44 0.09
CA ALA A 79 8.57 -18.60 -0.79
C ALA A 79 8.01 -18.33 -2.20
N ASP A 80 7.04 -19.12 -2.66
CA ASP A 80 6.39 -19.01 -3.98
C ASP A 80 5.06 -18.25 -3.92
N SER A 81 4.93 -17.32 -2.98
CA SER A 81 3.70 -16.57 -2.79
C SER A 81 3.95 -15.11 -2.39
N LEU A 82 2.99 -14.26 -2.72
CA LEU A 82 2.91 -12.90 -2.23
C LEU A 82 2.04 -12.83 -0.98
N ASP A 83 2.65 -12.44 0.13
CA ASP A 83 1.96 -12.01 1.34
C ASP A 83 1.73 -10.50 1.24
N ILE A 84 0.45 -10.11 1.14
CA ILE A 84 0.04 -8.73 0.98
C ILE A 84 -0.82 -8.31 2.17
N GLU A 85 -0.47 -7.19 2.79
CA GLU A 85 -1.22 -6.59 3.88
C GLU A 85 -1.62 -5.16 3.52
N VAL A 86 -2.92 -4.89 3.45
CA VAL A 86 -3.48 -3.56 3.19
C VAL A 86 -4.10 -3.04 4.48
N GLY A 87 -3.80 -1.82 4.89
CA GLY A 87 -4.56 -1.21 5.98
C GLY A 87 -4.44 0.29 6.06
N GLY A 88 -5.30 0.88 6.88
CA GLY A 88 -5.34 2.32 7.10
C GLY A 88 -4.23 2.76 8.04
N GLY A 89 -3.62 3.92 7.83
CA GLY A 89 -2.54 4.31 8.72
C GLY A 89 -1.91 5.66 8.54
N LYS A 90 -1.18 6.13 9.55
CA LYS A 90 -0.42 7.38 9.48
C LYS A 90 0.67 7.27 8.41
N TRP A 91 0.76 8.31 7.59
CA TRP A 91 1.83 8.52 6.62
C TRP A 91 3.19 8.39 7.28
N LEU A 92 4.07 7.58 6.69
CA LEU A 92 5.43 7.42 7.19
C LEU A 92 6.27 8.59 6.67
N ASP A 93 6.78 9.41 7.59
CA ASP A 93 7.74 10.45 7.22
C ASP A 93 9.06 9.81 6.77
N LYS A 94 9.63 10.33 5.69
CA LYS A 94 10.83 9.79 5.01
C LYS A 94 12.07 9.64 5.90
N ALA A 95 12.08 10.27 7.09
CA ALA A 95 13.17 10.18 8.07
C ALA A 95 13.08 8.97 9.03
N ALA A 96 11.92 8.31 9.15
CA ALA A 96 11.73 7.14 10.03
C ALA A 96 12.10 5.80 9.36
N VAL A 97 12.67 5.86 8.16
CA VAL A 97 12.84 4.77 7.18
C VAL A 97 14.03 3.84 7.50
N ALA A 98 14.77 4.07 8.58
CA ALA A 98 15.97 3.28 8.93
C ALA A 98 15.66 1.92 9.63
N GLY A 99 14.42 1.65 10.04
CA GLY A 99 14.06 0.42 10.75
C GLY A 99 12.58 0.07 10.61
N PHE A 100 12.25 -0.68 9.54
CA PHE A 100 10.87 -0.86 9.07
C PHE A 100 9.97 -1.80 9.88
N GLY A 101 10.51 -2.62 10.77
CA GLY A 101 9.74 -3.69 11.43
C GLY A 101 8.61 -3.18 12.33
N LEU A 102 8.90 -2.20 13.19
CA LEU A 102 7.98 -1.82 14.26
C LEU A 102 7.04 -0.67 13.89
N PHE A 103 7.50 0.30 13.09
CA PHE A 103 6.73 1.52 12.81
C PHE A 103 5.61 1.32 11.77
N VAL A 104 5.84 0.48 10.74
CA VAL A 104 4.81 0.20 9.72
C VAL A 104 3.71 -0.71 10.27
N ALA A 105 4.07 -1.63 11.17
CA ALA A 105 3.08 -2.43 11.91
C ALA A 105 2.14 -1.54 12.73
N PHE A 106 2.67 -0.48 13.35
CA PHE A 106 1.85 0.50 14.08
C PHE A 106 0.99 1.35 13.14
N SER A 107 1.53 1.83 12.02
CA SER A 107 0.78 2.68 11.09
C SER A 107 -0.51 2.01 10.62
N ILE A 108 -0.48 0.74 10.20
CA ILE A 108 -1.63 -0.02 9.66
C ILE A 108 -2.84 -0.15 10.64
N LEU A 109 -2.63 0.14 11.93
CA LEU A 109 -3.64 -0.02 12.96
C LEU A 109 -4.39 1.27 13.32
N VAL A 110 -3.93 2.44 12.88
CA VAL A 110 -4.52 3.71 13.27
C VAL A 110 -5.67 4.08 12.34
N ILE A 111 -6.91 3.81 12.76
CA ILE A 111 -8.12 4.32 12.11
C ILE A 111 -8.75 5.41 12.97
N PRO A 112 -9.14 6.57 12.38
CA PRO A 112 -9.92 7.56 13.11
C PRO A 112 -11.32 7.05 13.46
N ALA A 113 -11.83 7.37 14.66
CA ALA A 113 -13.22 7.08 15.01
C ALA A 113 -14.18 8.09 14.33
N GLY A 114 -15.22 7.63 13.63
CA GLY A 114 -16.26 8.49 13.01
C GLY A 114 -16.44 8.28 11.51
N ILE A 115 -16.96 9.29 10.79
CA ILE A 115 -17.19 9.24 9.32
C ILE A 115 -15.88 8.96 8.55
N GLY A 116 -14.75 9.38 9.10
CA GLY A 116 -13.43 9.03 8.61
C GLY A 116 -13.18 7.52 8.56
N ALA A 117 -13.67 6.74 9.53
CA ALA A 117 -13.53 5.29 9.56
C ALA A 117 -14.18 4.62 8.35
N VAL A 118 -15.37 5.08 7.95
CA VAL A 118 -16.11 4.53 6.79
C VAL A 118 -15.35 4.82 5.50
N ARG A 119 -14.89 6.07 5.30
CA ARG A 119 -14.11 6.42 4.11
C ARG A 119 -12.76 5.71 4.07
N GLN A 120 -12.13 5.55 5.23
CA GLN A 120 -10.89 4.80 5.38
C GLN A 120 -11.08 3.32 5.04
N HIS A 121 -12.18 2.73 5.50
CA HIS A 121 -12.56 1.36 5.15
C HIS A 121 -12.80 1.21 3.65
N ASN A 122 -13.56 2.14 3.04
CA ASN A 122 -13.81 2.11 1.60
C ASN A 122 -12.52 2.21 0.78
N LEU A 123 -11.57 3.06 1.21
CA LEU A 123 -10.25 3.16 0.57
C LEU A 123 -9.45 1.86 0.69
N ILE A 124 -9.45 1.22 1.86
CA ILE A 124 -8.79 -0.08 2.06
C ILE A 124 -9.40 -1.14 1.12
N GLU A 125 -10.72 -1.20 1.04
CA GLU A 125 -11.42 -2.15 0.18
C GLU A 125 -11.22 -1.86 -1.31
N GLU A 126 -11.15 -0.59 -1.71
CA GLU A 126 -10.81 -0.20 -3.08
C GLU A 126 -9.40 -0.66 -3.46
N VAL A 127 -8.42 -0.38 -2.61
CA VAL A 127 -7.03 -0.81 -2.82
C VAL A 127 -6.93 -2.33 -2.86
N ALA A 128 -7.61 -3.04 -1.96
CA ALA A 128 -7.63 -4.49 -1.96
C ALA A 128 -8.26 -5.06 -3.24
N ARG A 129 -9.37 -4.50 -3.72
CA ARG A 129 -9.98 -4.91 -5.00
C ARG A 129 -9.09 -4.63 -6.20
N ASP A 130 -8.37 -3.52 -6.20
CA ASP A 130 -7.42 -3.20 -7.26
C ASP A 130 -6.25 -4.21 -7.29
N ILE A 131 -5.75 -4.60 -6.10
CA ILE A 131 -4.75 -5.66 -5.94
C ILE A 131 -5.30 -7.01 -6.44
N ASP A 132 -6.50 -7.40 -6.01
CA ASP A 132 -7.15 -8.64 -6.44
C ASP A 132 -7.27 -8.66 -7.98
N SER A 133 -7.71 -7.55 -8.58
CA SER A 133 -7.90 -7.41 -10.03
C SER A 133 -6.58 -7.54 -10.79
N PHE A 134 -5.53 -6.89 -10.30
CA PHE A 134 -4.19 -6.97 -10.88
C PHE A 134 -3.63 -8.40 -10.81
N LEU A 135 -3.70 -9.04 -9.64
CA LEU A 135 -3.07 -10.36 -9.44
C LEU A 135 -3.82 -11.49 -10.15
N ASN A 136 -5.12 -11.35 -10.38
CA ASN A 136 -5.88 -12.30 -11.19
C ASN A 136 -5.63 -12.17 -12.69
N ASN A 137 -5.22 -10.98 -13.18
CA ASN A 137 -4.93 -10.76 -14.58
C ASN A 137 -3.76 -9.77 -14.81
N PRO A 138 -2.52 -10.14 -14.44
CA PRO A 138 -1.39 -9.21 -14.46
C PRO A 138 -1.01 -8.76 -15.88
N GLU A 139 -1.23 -9.61 -16.89
CA GLU A 139 -0.94 -9.33 -18.30
C GLU A 139 -1.77 -8.17 -18.85
N GLN A 140 -3.05 -8.05 -18.42
CA GLN A 140 -3.92 -6.93 -18.80
C GLN A 140 -3.35 -5.58 -18.35
N TYR A 141 -2.52 -5.56 -17.31
CA TYR A 141 -1.89 -4.36 -16.76
C TYR A 141 -0.43 -4.19 -17.21
N GLY A 142 0.01 -4.95 -18.21
CA GLY A 142 1.35 -4.82 -18.78
C GLY A 142 2.46 -5.45 -17.92
N ALA A 143 2.12 -6.26 -16.93
CA ALA A 143 3.09 -7.14 -16.30
C ALA A 143 3.43 -8.25 -17.31
N GLY A 144 4.59 -8.16 -17.94
CA GLY A 144 5.08 -9.17 -18.88
C GLY A 144 5.11 -10.57 -18.25
N LYS A 145 5.12 -11.60 -19.09
CA LYS A 145 5.29 -12.98 -18.65
C LYS A 145 6.67 -13.17 -18.03
N GLU A 146 6.77 -14.14 -17.14
CA GLU A 146 8.06 -14.62 -16.66
C GLU A 146 8.96 -14.95 -17.86
N VAL A 147 10.17 -14.39 -17.85
CA VAL A 147 11.22 -14.80 -18.78
C VAL A 147 11.85 -16.04 -18.16
N GLU A 148 11.52 -17.22 -18.68
CA GLU A 148 12.19 -18.46 -18.24
C GLU A 148 13.69 -18.34 -18.49
N PRO A 149 14.55 -18.67 -17.51
CA PRO A 149 15.97 -18.80 -17.77
C PRO A 149 16.15 -19.98 -18.74
N GLY A 150 16.65 -19.67 -19.95
CA GLY A 150 16.95 -20.68 -20.98
C GLY A 150 18.07 -21.63 -20.59
#